data_AF-A0A7W9EVM5-F1
#
_entry.id   AF-A0A7W9EVM5-F1
#
_cell.length_a   1.000
_cell.length_b   1.000
_cell.length_c   1.000
_cell.angle_alpha   90.00
_cell.angle_beta   90.00
_cell.angle_gamma   90.00
#
_symmetry.space_group_name_H-M   'P 1'
#
loop_
_entity.id
_entity.type
_entity.pdbx_description
1 polymer ?
#
loop_
_entity_poly.entity_id
_entity_poly.type
_entity_poly.pdbx_seq_one_letter_code
_entity_poly.pdbx_strand_id
1 'polypeptide(L)'
;MRRVVARLRGDRRGVTILEFAIVCPVLLILLMGLADICFQAYLQAVLTGAVQKAARDSALEGNGTETATTAIDDKVKGAVNGIIKTLVWDKASRQSFAHFADIGGEYYWDMNKNNSYDAGECFVDTNGNSRWDADPSTAGQGSANAVVIYRMGFNYPRLFPVAKLIGWSDTVHLTSQTVLKNQPYKFQNTADNVKVCPKL
;
A
#
# COMPACT_ATOMS: atom_id res chain seq x y z
N MET A 1 -24.76 -64.77 -18.06
CA MET A 1 -25.08 -63.38 -17.65
C MET A 1 -25.48 -63.22 -16.17
N ARG A 2 -26.38 -64.03 -15.58
CA ARG A 2 -26.83 -63.86 -14.16
C ARG A 2 -25.72 -63.79 -13.10
N ARG A 3 -24.65 -64.59 -13.20
CA ARG A 3 -23.53 -64.58 -12.24
C ARG A 3 -22.66 -63.31 -12.29
N VAL A 4 -22.54 -62.69 -13.47
CA VAL A 4 -21.76 -61.44 -13.65
C VAL A 4 -22.53 -60.26 -13.05
N VAL A 5 -23.85 -60.21 -13.28
CA VAL A 5 -24.75 -59.21 -12.69
C VAL A 5 -24.79 -59.31 -11.16
N ALA A 6 -24.79 -60.53 -10.60
CA ALA A 6 -24.73 -60.74 -9.16
C ALA A 6 -23.40 -60.30 -8.53
N ARG A 7 -22.27 -60.47 -9.24
CA ARG A 7 -20.94 -59.97 -8.79
C ARG A 7 -20.86 -58.44 -8.82
N LEU A 8 -21.39 -57.80 -9.86
CA LEU A 8 -21.45 -56.34 -9.95
C LEU A 8 -22.33 -55.71 -8.85
N ARG A 9 -23.43 -56.37 -8.48
CA ARG A 9 -24.33 -55.90 -7.40
C ARG A 9 -23.72 -55.95 -6.00
N GLY A 10 -22.68 -56.75 -5.79
CA GLY A 10 -21.97 -56.88 -4.52
C GLY A 10 -20.66 -56.09 -4.45
N ASP A 11 -20.26 -55.42 -5.53
CA ASP A 11 -18.97 -54.74 -5.60
C ASP A 11 -19.03 -53.37 -4.92
N ARG A 12 -18.45 -53.27 -3.72
CA ARG A 12 -18.38 -52.05 -2.90
C ARG A 12 -17.14 -51.21 -3.15
N ARG A 13 -16.21 -51.66 -4.00
CA ARG A 13 -14.93 -50.97 -4.24
C ARG A 13 -15.15 -49.56 -4.82
N GLY A 14 -16.21 -49.37 -5.61
CA GLY A 14 -16.58 -48.07 -6.20
C GLY A 14 -17.17 -47.04 -5.22
N VAL A 15 -17.57 -47.44 -4.00
CA VAL A 15 -18.16 -46.51 -3.02
C VAL A 15 -17.12 -45.50 -2.54
N THR A 16 -15.86 -45.92 -2.36
CA THR A 16 -14.75 -45.04 -1.96
C THR A 16 -14.46 -43.94 -3.00
N ILE A 17 -14.64 -44.23 -4.29
CA ILE A 17 -14.48 -43.25 -5.37
C ILE A 17 -15.57 -42.18 -5.29
N LEU A 18 -16.81 -42.57 -4.96
CA LEU A 18 -17.93 -41.64 -4.78
C LEU A 18 -17.74 -40.73 -3.57
N GLU A 19 -17.29 -41.28 -2.44
CA GLU A 19 -16.97 -40.48 -1.24
C GLU A 19 -15.84 -39.48 -1.52
N PHE A 20 -14.77 -39.92 -2.19
CA PHE A 20 -13.69 -39.04 -2.61
C PHE A 20 -14.15 -37.97 -3.59
N ALA A 21 -15.02 -38.31 -4.55
CA ALA A 21 -15.55 -37.36 -5.52
C ALA A 21 -16.38 -36.23 -4.87
N ILE A 22 -17.00 -36.49 -3.71
CA ILE A 22 -17.77 -35.48 -2.96
C ILE A 22 -16.85 -34.62 -2.09
N VAL A 23 -15.86 -35.22 -1.43
CA VAL A 23 -14.97 -34.51 -0.48
C VAL A 23 -13.84 -33.74 -1.18
N CYS A 24 -13.29 -34.31 -2.27
CA CYS A 24 -12.15 -33.74 -2.99
C CYS A 24 -12.38 -32.29 -3.48
N PRO A 25 -13.53 -31.94 -4.10
CA PRO A 25 -13.77 -30.56 -4.54
C PRO A 25 -13.73 -29.55 -3.38
N VAL A 26 -14.29 -29.90 -2.22
CA VAL A 26 -14.30 -29.02 -1.04
C VAL A 26 -12.87 -28.84 -0.51
N LEU A 27 -12.10 -29.92 -0.45
CA LEU A 27 -10.69 -29.87 -0.05
C LEU A 27 -9.85 -29.00 -1.01
N LEU A 28 -10.04 -29.15 -2.33
CA LEU A 28 -9.32 -28.37 -3.33
C LEU A 28 -9.64 -26.87 -3.23
N ILE A 29 -10.92 -26.51 -3.06
CA ILE A 29 -11.32 -25.10 -2.85
C ILE A 29 -10.66 -24.54 -1.60
N LEU A 30 -10.65 -25.29 -0.50
CA LEU A 30 -10.01 -24.86 0.74
C LEU A 30 -8.50 -24.64 0.56
N LEU A 31 -7.81 -25.60 -0.07
CA LEU A 31 -6.36 -25.52 -0.30
C LEU A 31 -6.00 -24.35 -1.23
N MET A 32 -6.73 -24.18 -2.33
CA MET A 32 -6.52 -23.08 -3.27
C MET A 32 -6.82 -21.72 -2.61
N GLY A 33 -7.87 -21.62 -1.80
CA GLY A 33 -8.19 -20.41 -1.05
C GLY A 33 -7.10 -20.05 -0.03
N LEU A 34 -6.61 -21.04 0.73
CA LEU A 34 -5.52 -20.83 1.68
C LEU A 34 -4.22 -20.43 0.95
N ALA A 35 -3.90 -21.09 -0.17
CA ALA A 35 -2.73 -20.75 -0.98
C ALA A 35 -2.81 -19.31 -1.54
N ASP A 36 -3.99 -18.85 -1.97
CA ASP A 36 -4.18 -17.47 -2.45
C ASP A 36 -3.92 -16.44 -1.35
N ILE A 37 -4.44 -16.68 -0.13
CA ILE A 37 -4.20 -15.82 1.03
C ILE A 37 -2.72 -15.81 1.43
N CYS A 38 -2.07 -16.98 1.48
CA CYS A 38 -0.65 -17.07 1.79
C CYS A 38 0.21 -16.35 0.75
N PHE A 39 -0.13 -16.47 -0.53
CA PHE A 39 0.58 -15.79 -1.61
C PHE A 39 0.41 -14.27 -1.51
N GLN A 40 -0.80 -13.78 -1.23
CA GLN A 40 -1.05 -12.36 -0.99
C GLN A 40 -0.23 -11.82 0.19
N ALA A 41 -0.20 -12.55 1.32
CA ALA A 41 0.59 -12.17 2.49
C ALA A 41 2.11 -12.15 2.19
N TYR A 42 2.59 -13.12 1.40
CA TYR A 42 3.98 -13.16 0.96
C TYR A 42 4.34 -11.94 0.10
N LEU A 43 3.52 -11.61 -0.90
CA LEU A 43 3.73 -10.42 -1.74
C LEU A 43 3.71 -9.13 -0.92
N GLN A 44 2.78 -9.01 0.04
CA GLN A 44 2.71 -7.85 0.93
C GLN A 44 4.00 -7.72 1.78
N ALA A 45 4.52 -8.83 2.30
CA ALA A 45 5.77 -8.82 3.08
C ALA A 45 6.98 -8.40 2.22
N VAL A 46 7.09 -8.91 1.00
CA VAL A 46 8.16 -8.52 0.05
C VAL A 46 8.06 -7.06 -0.33
N LEU A 47 6.87 -6.58 -0.68
CA LEU A 47 6.62 -5.16 -0.99
C LEU A 47 7.00 -4.28 0.19
N THR A 48 6.59 -4.66 1.40
CA THR A 48 6.89 -3.90 2.62
C THR A 48 8.39 -3.83 2.88
N GLY A 49 9.10 -4.96 2.81
CA GLY A 49 10.54 -5.00 2.99
C GLY A 49 11.31 -4.17 1.95
N ALA A 50 10.88 -4.24 0.68
CA ALA A 50 11.46 -3.47 -0.40
C ALA A 50 11.22 -1.96 -0.23
N VAL A 51 10.00 -1.55 0.12
CA VAL A 51 9.64 -0.15 0.43
C VAL A 51 10.45 0.39 1.60
N GLN A 52 10.63 -0.39 2.67
CA GLN A 52 11.46 0.02 3.82
C GLN A 52 12.94 0.22 3.44
N LYS A 53 13.48 -0.65 2.57
CA LYS A 53 14.85 -0.49 2.07
C LYS A 53 14.97 0.74 1.18
N ALA A 54 14.05 0.91 0.24
CA ALA A 54 13.99 2.08 -0.63
C ALA A 54 13.85 3.39 0.14
N ALA A 55 13.11 3.39 1.25
CA ALA A 55 13.00 4.54 2.14
C ALA A 55 14.32 4.90 2.83
N ARG A 56 15.10 3.90 3.29
CA ARG A 56 16.44 4.15 3.83
C ARG A 56 17.39 4.71 2.79
N ASP A 57 17.40 4.15 1.58
CA ASP A 57 18.22 4.65 0.48
C ASP A 57 17.81 6.08 0.09
N SER A 58 16.51 6.37 0.12
CA SER A 58 15.92 7.68 -0.19
C SER A 58 16.32 8.80 0.77
N ALA A 59 16.58 8.48 2.04
CA ALA A 59 16.88 9.46 3.08
C ALA A 59 18.30 10.08 2.96
N LEU A 60 19.15 9.52 2.09
CA LEU A 60 20.54 9.93 1.90
C LEU A 60 20.65 11.16 1.00
N GLU A 61 21.68 11.98 1.24
CA GLU A 61 22.00 13.13 0.40
C GLU A 61 22.18 12.73 -1.08
N GLY A 62 21.65 13.53 -2.00
CA GLY A 62 21.71 13.29 -3.45
C GLY A 62 20.60 12.40 -4.01
N ASN A 63 19.87 11.67 -3.17
CA ASN A 63 18.75 10.81 -3.58
C ASN A 63 17.39 11.50 -3.60
N GLY A 64 17.39 12.83 -3.46
CA GLY A 64 16.21 13.70 -3.59
C GLY A 64 15.81 14.05 -5.03
N THR A 65 16.65 13.73 -6.02
CA THR A 65 16.38 14.04 -7.43
C THR A 65 15.41 13.05 -8.05
N GLU A 66 14.62 13.48 -9.04
CA GLU A 66 13.64 12.63 -9.73
C GLU A 66 14.29 11.36 -10.30
N THR A 67 15.47 11.49 -10.92
CA THR A 67 16.24 10.37 -11.47
C THR A 67 16.65 9.36 -10.39
N ALA A 68 17.15 9.83 -9.25
CA ALA A 68 17.54 8.96 -8.14
C ALA A 68 16.32 8.26 -7.52
N THR A 69 15.21 8.99 -7.32
CA THR A 69 13.97 8.41 -6.80
C THR A 69 13.37 7.36 -7.73
N THR A 70 13.45 7.56 -9.05
CA THR A 70 13.00 6.58 -10.04
C THR A 70 13.85 5.32 -9.99
N ALA A 71 15.18 5.46 -9.91
CA ALA A 71 16.08 4.31 -9.76
C ALA A 71 15.83 3.53 -8.47
N ILE A 72 15.46 4.21 -7.38
CA ILE A 72 15.08 3.58 -6.11
C ILE A 72 13.74 2.84 -6.26
N ASP A 73 12.74 3.46 -6.90
CA ASP A 73 11.44 2.83 -7.17
C ASP A 73 11.60 1.57 -8.03
N ASP A 74 12.49 1.61 -9.02
CA ASP A 74 12.77 0.45 -9.88
C ASP A 74 13.41 -0.71 -9.12
N LYS A 75 14.17 -0.45 -8.04
CA LYS A 75 14.63 -1.52 -7.13
C LYS A 75 13.46 -2.19 -6.41
N VAL A 76 12.45 -1.43 -5.98
CA VAL A 76 11.25 -1.99 -5.37
C VAL A 76 10.48 -2.82 -6.40
N LYS A 77 10.30 -2.28 -7.61
CA LYS A 77 9.65 -3.01 -8.70
C LYS A 77 10.40 -4.29 -9.04
N GLY A 78 11.73 -4.26 -9.08
CA GLY A 78 12.56 -5.43 -9.33
C GLY A 78 12.39 -6.55 -8.30
N ALA A 79 12.26 -6.21 -7.03
CA ALA A 79 12.04 -7.19 -5.96
C ALA A 79 10.70 -7.94 -6.12
N VAL A 80 9.63 -7.25 -6.51
CA VAL A 80 8.30 -7.85 -6.72
C VAL A 80 8.21 -8.54 -8.09
N ASN A 81 8.77 -7.95 -9.14
CA ASN A 81 8.77 -8.50 -10.50
C ASN A 81 9.53 -9.84 -10.61
N GLY A 82 10.42 -10.13 -9.66
CA GLY A 82 11.05 -11.44 -9.53
C GLY A 82 10.08 -12.57 -9.13
N ILE A 83 8.92 -12.22 -8.55
CA ILE A 83 7.91 -13.17 -8.05
C ILE A 83 6.72 -13.23 -9.02
N ILE A 84 6.20 -12.07 -9.43
CA ILE A 84 5.03 -11.97 -10.30
C ILE A 84 5.29 -10.94 -11.40
N LYS A 85 5.03 -11.32 -12.65
CA LYS A 85 5.23 -10.43 -13.82
C LYS A 85 3.93 -9.78 -14.30
N THR A 86 2.81 -10.43 -14.04
CA THR A 86 1.49 -9.94 -14.43
C THR A 86 0.95 -9.04 -13.32
N LEU A 87 1.37 -7.78 -13.33
CA LEU A 87 0.89 -6.78 -12.37
C LEU A 87 0.90 -5.38 -13.03
N VAL A 88 0.09 -4.48 -12.51
CA VAL A 88 0.05 -3.07 -12.89
C VAL A 88 0.45 -2.23 -11.68
N TRP A 89 1.55 -1.50 -11.79
CA TRP A 89 2.03 -0.61 -10.73
C TRP A 89 1.20 0.66 -10.63
N ASP A 90 0.95 1.10 -9.39
CA ASP A 90 0.45 2.44 -9.14
C ASP A 90 1.58 3.47 -9.30
N LYS A 91 1.21 4.74 -9.43
CA LYS A 91 2.19 5.83 -9.37
C LYS A 91 2.80 5.87 -7.96
N ALA A 92 4.13 5.73 -7.86
CA ALA A 92 4.83 5.91 -6.61
C ALA A 92 4.59 7.34 -6.08
N SER A 93 4.30 7.44 -4.79
CA SER A 93 4.00 8.72 -4.13
C SER A 93 4.99 9.00 -3.02
N ARG A 94 5.43 10.25 -2.95
CA ARG A 94 6.25 10.81 -1.88
C ARG A 94 5.64 12.12 -1.45
N GLN A 95 5.27 12.21 -0.19
CA GLN A 95 4.71 13.41 0.43
C GLN A 95 5.64 13.83 1.55
N SER A 96 6.17 15.03 1.47
CA SER A 96 7.14 15.57 2.44
C SER A 96 6.51 16.64 3.32
N PHE A 97 6.91 16.63 4.59
CA PHE A 97 6.49 17.54 5.65
C PHE A 97 7.74 18.17 6.29
N ALA A 98 7.62 19.40 6.79
CA ALA A 98 8.68 20.06 7.54
C ALA A 98 8.95 19.33 8.86
N HIS A 99 7.89 19.01 9.60
CA HIS A 99 7.94 18.30 10.87
C HIS A 99 6.93 17.15 10.93
N PHE A 100 7.16 16.20 11.86
CA PHE A 100 6.20 15.11 12.10
C PHE A 100 4.85 15.61 12.62
N ALA A 101 4.82 16.78 13.28
CA ALA A 101 3.61 17.37 13.82
C ALA A 101 2.69 17.96 12.72
N ASP A 102 3.23 18.19 11.52
CA ASP A 102 2.50 18.79 10.40
C ASP A 102 1.77 17.72 9.57
N ILE A 103 1.85 16.45 9.97
CA ILE A 103 1.09 15.37 9.34
C ILE A 103 -0.38 15.52 9.76
N GLY A 104 -1.21 16.05 8.86
CA GLY A 104 -2.61 16.36 9.09
C GLY A 104 -2.93 17.78 8.62
N GLY A 105 -4.12 18.30 8.95
CA GLY A 105 -4.45 19.68 8.63
C GLY A 105 -3.71 20.67 9.51
N GLU A 106 -3.42 21.85 8.97
CA GLU A 106 -2.83 22.93 9.72
C GLU A 106 -3.72 23.36 10.90
N TYR A 107 -3.10 23.76 12.01
CA TYR A 107 -3.85 24.23 13.16
C TYR A 107 -4.53 25.56 12.84
N TYR A 108 -5.83 25.65 13.10
CA TYR A 108 -6.61 26.88 12.97
C TYR A 108 -7.33 27.20 14.29
N TRP A 109 -7.57 28.49 14.51
CA TRP A 109 -8.37 28.98 15.62
C TRP A 109 -9.83 29.11 15.17
N ASP A 110 -10.60 28.07 15.48
CA ASP A 110 -12.05 28.02 15.28
C ASP A 110 -12.77 29.05 16.19
N MET A 111 -13.03 30.23 15.65
CA MET A 111 -13.65 31.33 16.39
C MET A 111 -15.16 31.15 16.51
N ASN A 112 -15.78 30.48 15.53
CA ASN A 112 -17.23 30.28 15.46
C ASN A 112 -17.70 28.93 16.02
N LYS A 113 -16.75 28.06 16.40
CA LYS A 113 -16.93 26.74 17.00
C LYS A 113 -17.64 25.72 16.11
N ASN A 114 -17.45 25.79 14.80
CA ASN A 114 -18.09 24.87 13.85
C ASN A 114 -17.22 23.63 13.50
N ASN A 115 -16.03 23.50 14.07
CA ASN A 115 -15.03 22.46 13.81
C ASN A 115 -14.56 22.38 12.34
N SER A 116 -14.59 23.50 11.61
CA SER A 116 -14.05 23.65 10.28
C SER A 116 -13.28 24.96 10.18
N TYR A 117 -12.27 25.02 9.31
CA TYR A 117 -11.65 26.29 8.97
C TYR A 117 -12.62 27.15 8.17
N ASP A 118 -12.80 28.40 8.57
CA ASP A 118 -13.53 29.42 7.82
C ASP A 118 -12.63 30.53 7.29
N ALA A 119 -13.06 31.14 6.17
CA ALA A 119 -12.36 32.27 5.60
C ALA A 119 -12.33 33.45 6.59
N GLY A 120 -11.12 33.86 7.00
CA GLY A 120 -10.90 34.92 7.99
C GLY A 120 -10.37 34.40 9.33
N GLU A 121 -10.38 33.09 9.56
CA GLU A 121 -9.80 32.52 10.77
C GLU A 121 -8.27 32.49 10.70
N CYS A 122 -7.64 32.65 11.86
CA CYS A 122 -6.20 32.51 11.95
C CYS A 122 -5.80 31.04 11.84
N PHE A 123 -4.68 30.77 11.20
CA PHE A 123 -4.08 29.45 11.13
C PHE A 123 -2.55 29.52 11.29
N VAL A 124 -1.93 28.39 11.54
CA VAL A 124 -0.48 28.21 11.54
C VAL A 124 -0.06 27.69 10.18
N ASP A 125 0.61 28.53 9.41
CA ASP A 125 1.20 28.17 8.11
C ASP A 125 2.52 27.43 8.34
N THR A 126 2.51 26.15 7.99
CA THR A 126 3.62 25.20 8.17
C THR A 126 4.40 24.96 6.88
N ASN A 127 3.79 25.22 5.71
CA ASN A 127 4.40 25.00 4.39
C ASN A 127 4.77 26.29 3.66
N GLY A 128 4.42 27.46 4.20
CA GLY A 128 4.77 28.78 3.73
C GLY A 128 3.93 29.29 2.55
N ASN A 129 2.75 28.72 2.29
CA ASN A 129 1.91 29.13 1.15
C ASN A 129 0.87 30.22 1.51
N SER A 130 0.83 30.66 2.76
CA SER A 130 -0.09 31.65 3.31
C SER A 130 -1.58 31.31 3.12
N ARG A 131 -1.92 30.02 3.08
CA ARG A 131 -3.29 29.51 3.01
C ARG A 131 -3.42 28.33 3.98
N TRP A 132 -4.58 28.19 4.60
CA TRP A 132 -4.84 27.02 5.42
C TRP A 132 -4.94 25.78 4.51
N ASP A 133 -4.14 24.77 4.82
CA ASP A 133 -4.23 23.47 4.16
C ASP A 133 -4.72 22.36 5.10
N ALA A 134 -5.66 21.55 4.61
CA ALA A 134 -6.05 20.31 5.27
C ALA A 134 -4.96 19.21 5.17
N ASP A 135 -3.99 19.39 4.29
CA ASP A 135 -2.79 18.56 4.14
C ASP A 135 -1.65 19.46 3.61
N PRO A 136 -0.74 19.95 4.48
CA PRO A 136 0.34 20.85 4.10
C PRO A 136 1.52 20.11 3.45
N SER A 137 1.34 18.86 3.00
CA SER A 137 2.42 18.11 2.36
C SER A 137 2.87 18.71 1.03
N THR A 138 4.18 18.67 0.80
CA THR A 138 4.78 18.99 -0.49
C THR A 138 5.13 17.70 -1.23
N ALA A 139 4.73 17.61 -2.50
CA ALA A 139 5.06 16.46 -3.33
C ALA A 139 6.59 16.32 -3.53
N GLY A 140 7.08 15.09 -3.44
CA GLY A 140 8.49 14.76 -3.59
C GLY A 140 9.20 14.44 -2.27
N GLN A 141 10.53 14.41 -2.31
CA GLN A 141 11.37 14.04 -1.16
C GLN A 141 11.56 15.17 -0.15
N GLY A 142 11.13 16.40 -0.45
CA GLY A 142 11.41 17.55 0.39
C GLY A 142 12.90 17.87 0.51
N SER A 143 13.25 18.71 1.48
CA SER A 143 14.63 19.15 1.75
C SER A 143 15.30 18.33 2.88
N ALA A 144 16.54 18.68 3.24
CA ALA A 144 17.25 18.05 4.35
C ALA A 144 16.43 18.13 5.64
N ASN A 145 16.36 17.09 6.47
CA ASN A 145 15.47 16.97 7.64
C ASN A 145 13.96 16.82 7.39
N ALA A 146 13.47 16.91 6.15
CA ALA A 146 12.05 16.69 5.87
C ALA A 146 11.62 15.26 6.25
N VAL A 147 10.38 15.15 6.72
CA VAL A 147 9.70 13.88 6.97
C VAL A 147 8.96 13.49 5.72
N VAL A 148 9.25 12.32 5.15
CA VAL A 148 8.64 11.87 3.89
C VAL A 148 7.83 10.61 4.12
N ILE A 149 6.58 10.63 3.69
CA ILE A 149 5.74 9.44 3.53
C ILE A 149 5.96 8.90 2.13
N TYR A 150 6.57 7.72 2.05
CA TYR A 150 6.78 7.01 0.81
C TYR A 150 5.79 5.87 0.67
N ARG A 151 5.06 5.84 -0.46
CA ARG A 151 4.02 4.85 -0.74
C ARG A 151 4.21 4.24 -2.12
N MET A 152 4.06 2.92 -2.17
CA MET A 152 3.96 2.16 -3.41
C MET A 152 2.83 1.14 -3.31
N GLY A 153 2.21 0.88 -4.46
CA GLY A 153 1.17 -0.13 -4.60
C GLY A 153 1.16 -0.69 -6.01
N PHE A 154 0.48 -1.82 -6.15
CA PHE A 154 0.23 -2.44 -7.43
C PHE A 154 -1.03 -3.31 -7.36
N ASN A 155 -1.60 -3.56 -8.53
CA ASN A 155 -2.71 -4.45 -8.74
C ASN A 155 -2.24 -5.70 -9.49
N TYR A 156 -2.69 -6.88 -9.05
CA TYR A 156 -2.39 -8.13 -9.75
C TYR A 156 -3.63 -9.04 -9.79
N PRO A 157 -3.78 -9.88 -10.84
CA PRO A 157 -4.83 -10.88 -10.89
C PRO A 157 -4.50 -12.03 -9.93
N ARG A 158 -5.50 -12.53 -9.22
CA ARG A 158 -5.36 -13.69 -8.32
C ARG A 158 -4.87 -14.92 -9.08
N LEU A 159 -4.07 -15.73 -8.41
CA LEU A 159 -3.45 -16.90 -9.02
C LEU A 159 -4.46 -18.05 -9.20
N PHE A 160 -5.41 -18.16 -8.27
CA PHE A 160 -6.39 -19.23 -8.25
C PHE A 160 -7.81 -18.72 -8.60
N PRO A 161 -8.58 -19.46 -9.42
CA PRO A 161 -9.93 -19.06 -9.83
C PRO A 161 -10.98 -19.20 -8.70
N VAL A 162 -10.57 -19.60 -7.49
CA VAL A 162 -11.47 -19.75 -6.34
C VAL A 162 -12.21 -18.46 -5.99
N ALA A 163 -11.60 -17.30 -6.24
CA ALA A 163 -12.24 -16.02 -6.01
C ALA A 163 -13.53 -15.85 -6.84
N LYS A 164 -13.54 -16.29 -8.11
CA LYS A 164 -14.75 -16.28 -8.95
C LYS A 164 -15.85 -17.18 -8.40
N LEU A 165 -15.46 -18.35 -7.91
CA LEU A 165 -16.40 -19.35 -7.39
C LEU A 165 -17.12 -18.86 -6.12
N ILE A 166 -16.49 -17.96 -5.36
CA ILE A 166 -17.04 -17.38 -4.12
C ILE A 166 -17.52 -15.92 -4.29
N GLY A 167 -17.53 -15.39 -5.51
CA GLY A 167 -18.00 -14.03 -5.82
C GLY A 167 -17.08 -12.89 -5.40
N TRP A 168 -15.79 -13.16 -5.20
CA TRP A 168 -14.77 -12.15 -4.90
C TRP A 168 -14.17 -11.52 -6.16
N SER A 169 -13.51 -10.36 -6.00
CA SER A 169 -12.76 -9.72 -7.07
C SER A 169 -11.63 -10.62 -7.58
N ASP A 170 -11.46 -10.66 -8.90
CA ASP A 170 -10.37 -11.33 -9.61
C ASP A 170 -9.01 -10.67 -9.40
N THR A 171 -9.00 -9.41 -8.97
CA THR A 171 -7.80 -8.62 -8.74
C THR A 171 -7.65 -8.29 -7.28
N VAL A 172 -6.39 -8.21 -6.85
CA VAL A 172 -5.97 -7.78 -5.52
C VAL A 172 -5.12 -6.52 -5.66
N HIS A 173 -5.47 -5.51 -4.89
CA HIS A 173 -4.68 -4.30 -4.73
C HIS A 173 -3.81 -4.44 -3.47
N LEU A 174 -2.49 -4.32 -3.62
CA LEU A 174 -1.57 -4.25 -2.49
C LEU A 174 -0.93 -2.87 -2.40
N THR A 175 -0.67 -2.43 -1.18
CA THR A 175 -0.05 -1.15 -0.91
C THR A 175 0.83 -1.28 0.32
N SER A 176 2.00 -0.65 0.28
CA SER A 176 2.84 -0.44 1.44
C SER A 176 3.23 1.03 1.51
N GLN A 177 3.27 1.54 2.73
CA GLN A 177 3.76 2.88 3.02
C GLN A 177 4.73 2.84 4.19
N THR A 178 5.68 3.77 4.19
CA THR A 178 6.59 3.98 5.31
C THR A 178 6.92 5.46 5.44
N VAL A 179 7.30 5.86 6.65
CA VAL A 179 7.73 7.22 6.96
C VAL A 179 9.23 7.21 7.18
N LEU A 180 9.92 8.15 6.56
CA LEU A 180 11.36 8.34 6.71
C LEU A 180 11.65 9.81 7.01
N LYS A 181 12.84 10.07 7.56
CA LYS A 181 13.35 11.43 7.75
C LYS A 181 14.65 11.57 6.98
N ASN A 182 14.75 12.59 6.14
CA ASN A 182 15.96 12.87 5.38
C ASN A 182 17.11 13.29 6.31
N GLN A 183 18.34 12.98 5.91
CA GLN A 183 19.53 13.37 6.67
C GLN A 183 19.64 14.91 6.79
N PRO A 184 20.23 15.41 7.90
CA PRO A 184 20.53 16.83 8.09
C PRO A 184 21.78 17.25 7.30
N TYR A 185 21.77 17.16 5.97
CA TYR A 185 22.90 17.58 5.12
C TYR A 185 22.89 19.09 4.80
N LYS A 186 21.79 19.78 5.10
CA LYS A 186 21.64 21.23 4.96
C LYS A 186 20.76 21.76 6.08
N PHE A 187 20.99 22.99 6.51
CA PHE A 187 20.03 23.71 7.35
C PHE A 187 18.74 23.90 6.56
N GLN A 188 17.67 23.38 7.12
CA GLN A 188 16.33 23.67 6.64
C GLN A 188 16.00 25.08 7.15
N ASN A 189 15.83 26.04 6.24
CA ASN A 189 14.85 27.10 6.50
C ASN A 189 13.49 26.41 6.35
N THR A 190 13.08 25.63 7.34
CA THR A 190 11.66 25.36 7.52
C THR A 190 10.99 26.73 7.61
N ALA A 191 9.88 26.92 6.91
CA ALA A 191 8.99 28.01 7.27
C ALA A 191 8.73 27.82 8.77
N ASP A 192 9.31 28.68 9.60
CA ASP A 192 8.94 28.71 11.01
C ASP A 192 7.42 28.76 11.04
N ASN A 193 6.76 27.98 11.90
CA ASN A 193 5.30 27.97 12.02
C ASN A 193 4.77 29.41 12.15
N VAL A 194 4.34 30.01 11.03
CA VAL A 194 3.96 31.41 10.97
C VAL A 194 2.46 31.48 11.23
N LYS A 195 2.07 32.22 12.26
CA LYS A 195 0.67 32.53 12.46
C LYS A 195 0.20 33.50 11.37
N VAL A 196 -0.67 33.03 10.49
CA VAL A 196 -1.34 33.84 9.47
C VAL A 196 -2.76 34.14 9.94
N CYS A 197 -3.11 35.41 10.00
CA CYS A 197 -4.48 35.87 10.27
C CYS A 197 -4.94 36.68 9.06
N PRO A 198 -5.74 36.08 8.16
CA PRO A 198 -6.33 36.82 7.04
C PRO A 198 -7.15 37.99 7.59
N LYS A 199 -6.96 39.18 7.02
CA LYS A 199 -7.85 40.29 7.32
C LYS A 199 -9.18 40.03 6.61
N LEU A 200 -10.27 40.10 7.37
CA LEU A 200 -11.65 40.08 6.87
C LEU A 200 -11.87 41.16 5.81
#